data_AF-V4SKG7-F1
#
_entry.id   AF-V4SKG7-F1
#
_cell.length_a   1.000
_cell.length_b   1.000
_cell.length_c   1.000
_cell.angle_alpha   90.00
_cell.angle_beta   90.00
_cell.angle_gamma   90.00
#
_symmetry.space_group_name_H-M   'P 1'
#
loop_
_entity.id
_entity.type
_entity.pdbx_description
1 polymer ?
#
loop_
_entity_poly.entity_id
_entity_poly.type
_entity_poly.pdbx_seq_one_letter_code
_entity_poly.pdbx_strand_id
1 'polypeptide(L)'
;LINPVVVAPTIAAVGLSFYSYGFPLVGTCLEIGVVQILLVILFSLYLRKISVIGHRIFLIYAVPLGLAITWAAAFLLTETGAYNYKECDVNVPVSNIISEHCRKHVSRMKQCRVDSSHALKSSPWFRFPYPLQWGTPVFHWKMAVVMCVVSVIASVDSVGSYHASSLLVASRPPTPGVVSRAIGLEGLCSVLAGLWGTGTGSTTLTENVHTIAVTKMGSRRAVEIGAGILIVLSLIGKVGGLIASIPQVMVAALLCFMWAMLAALGLSNLRYSEAGSSRNIIIVGLSLFFSLSIPAYFQQYGISPNTNLSVPSYFQPYSVASHGPFRSKYGGVNYVMNTLLSLHVVVAFLFAVVLDNTVPGSRQERGVYEWSETEAARREPAIAKDYELPFRVGRVFRWVKWVGL
;
A
#
# COMPACT_ATOMS: atom_id res chain seq x y z
N LEU A 1 -10.22 -21.40 -7.01
CA LEU A 1 -10.99 -20.21 -6.57
C LEU A 1 -10.15 -18.95 -6.69
N ILE A 2 -8.94 -18.94 -6.12
CA ILE A 2 -7.96 -17.88 -6.37
C ILE A 2 -7.12 -18.28 -7.58
N ASN A 3 -7.14 -17.49 -8.64
CA ASN A 3 -6.37 -17.68 -9.86
C ASN A 3 -5.85 -16.32 -10.37
N PRO A 4 -4.92 -16.29 -11.34
CA PRO A 4 -4.39 -15.03 -11.89
C PRO A 4 -5.47 -14.04 -12.37
N VAL A 5 -6.58 -14.54 -12.94
CA VAL A 5 -7.70 -13.72 -13.44
C VAL A 5 -8.43 -13.00 -12.30
N VAL A 6 -8.46 -13.56 -11.09
CA VAL A 6 -9.02 -12.93 -9.89
C VAL A 6 -8.00 -12.02 -9.21
N VAL A 7 -6.76 -12.50 -9.08
CA VAL A 7 -5.70 -11.80 -8.34
C VAL A 7 -5.31 -10.50 -9.05
N ALA A 8 -5.16 -10.53 -10.38
CA ALA A 8 -4.70 -9.38 -11.14
C ALA A 8 -5.58 -8.12 -11.00
N PRO A 9 -6.90 -8.16 -11.28
CA PRO A 9 -7.76 -6.98 -11.11
C PRO A 9 -7.90 -6.58 -9.64
N THR A 10 -7.81 -7.53 -8.70
CA THR A 10 -7.88 -7.22 -7.26
C THR A 10 -6.68 -6.37 -6.82
N ILE A 11 -5.46 -6.81 -7.12
CA ILE A 11 -4.22 -6.07 -6.81
C ILE A 11 -4.18 -4.75 -7.58
N ALA A 12 -4.57 -4.78 -8.86
CA ALA A 12 -4.57 -3.58 -9.67
C ALA A 12 -5.56 -2.52 -9.15
N ALA A 13 -6.73 -2.94 -8.67
CA ALA A 13 -7.69 -2.06 -8.02
C ALA A 13 -7.15 -1.45 -6.71
N VAL A 14 -6.32 -2.16 -5.93
CA VAL A 14 -5.65 -1.57 -4.75
C VAL A 14 -4.81 -0.37 -5.17
N GLY A 15 -3.92 -0.54 -6.17
CA GLY A 15 -3.11 0.55 -6.68
C GLY A 15 -3.97 1.71 -7.22
N LEU A 16 -4.98 1.41 -8.03
CA LEU A 16 -5.84 2.44 -8.61
C LEU A 16 -6.73 3.15 -7.56
N SER A 17 -7.09 2.49 -6.46
CA SER A 17 -8.03 3.04 -5.46
C SER A 17 -7.54 4.30 -4.75
N PHE A 18 -6.22 4.50 -4.68
CA PHE A 18 -5.62 5.63 -3.97
C PHE A 18 -5.45 6.88 -4.84
N TYR A 19 -6.06 6.92 -6.03
CA TYR A 19 -5.99 8.08 -6.93
C TYR A 19 -6.44 9.39 -6.27
N SER A 20 -7.37 9.32 -5.30
CA SER A 20 -7.86 10.47 -4.52
C SER A 20 -6.85 11.01 -3.51
N TYR A 21 -5.89 10.18 -3.06
CA TYR A 21 -4.85 10.57 -2.11
C TYR A 21 -3.55 11.05 -2.78
N GLY A 22 -3.36 10.70 -4.06
CA GLY A 22 -2.13 10.99 -4.80
C GLY A 22 -2.06 12.41 -5.31
N PHE A 23 -2.44 12.59 -6.58
CA PHE A 23 -2.32 13.88 -7.24
C PHE A 23 -3.15 15.02 -6.60
N PRO A 24 -4.34 14.78 -6.01
CA PRO A 24 -5.06 15.85 -5.30
C PRO A 24 -4.25 16.47 -4.15
N LEU A 25 -3.46 15.67 -3.41
CA LEU A 25 -2.59 16.20 -2.37
C LEU A 25 -1.36 16.90 -2.99
N VAL A 26 -0.82 16.35 -4.08
CA VAL A 26 0.25 17.02 -4.85
C VAL A 26 -0.19 18.39 -5.39
N GLY A 27 -1.45 18.52 -5.80
CA GLY A 27 -2.05 19.75 -6.31
C GLY A 27 -1.98 20.94 -5.34
N THR A 28 -1.80 20.67 -4.05
CA THR A 28 -1.62 21.72 -3.05
C THR A 28 -0.25 22.41 -3.09
N CYS A 29 0.76 21.72 -3.63
CA CYS A 29 2.09 22.27 -3.90
C CYS A 29 2.68 21.63 -5.17
N LEU A 30 2.18 22.09 -6.32
CA LEU A 30 2.56 21.51 -7.61
C LEU A 30 4.07 21.61 -7.89
N GLU A 31 4.72 22.71 -7.53
CA GLU A 31 6.15 22.93 -7.82
C GLU A 31 7.03 21.82 -7.25
N ILE A 32 6.86 21.49 -5.97
CA ILE A 32 7.66 20.47 -5.30
C ILE A 32 7.18 19.07 -5.67
N GLY A 33 5.87 18.85 -5.69
CA GLY A 33 5.33 17.52 -5.94
C GLY A 33 5.53 17.04 -7.38
N VAL A 34 5.38 17.91 -8.39
CA VAL A 34 5.65 17.56 -9.79
C VAL A 34 7.13 17.29 -10.01
N VAL A 35 8.03 18.11 -9.43
CA VAL A 35 9.47 17.86 -9.49
C VAL A 35 9.83 16.52 -8.86
N GLN A 36 9.19 16.13 -7.75
CA GLN A 36 9.39 14.82 -7.13
C GLN A 36 8.98 13.67 -8.06
N ILE A 37 7.80 13.75 -8.68
CA ILE A 37 7.34 12.74 -9.64
C ILE A 37 8.30 12.65 -10.83
N LEU A 38 8.67 13.80 -11.40
CA LEU A 38 9.58 13.86 -12.56
C LEU A 38 10.95 13.29 -12.24
N LEU A 39 11.54 13.60 -11.09
CA LEU A 39 12.84 13.07 -10.69
C LEU A 39 12.80 11.55 -10.49
N VAL A 40 11.76 11.02 -9.85
CA VAL A 40 11.61 9.56 -9.68
C VAL A 40 11.43 8.87 -11.03
N ILE A 41 10.65 9.44 -11.96
CA ILE A 41 10.50 8.91 -13.32
C ILE A 41 11.82 8.98 -14.09
N LEU A 42 12.52 10.11 -14.02
CA LEU A 42 13.82 10.32 -14.65
C LEU A 42 14.83 9.26 -14.17
N PHE A 43 14.93 9.05 -12.86
CA PHE A 43 15.86 8.09 -12.27
C PHE A 43 15.49 6.64 -12.58
N SER A 44 14.21 6.30 -12.50
CA SER A 44 13.73 4.93 -12.68
C SER A 44 13.68 4.47 -14.15
N LEU A 45 13.35 5.35 -15.09
CA LEU A 45 13.18 4.99 -16.50
C LEU A 45 14.35 5.44 -17.39
N TYR A 46 14.76 6.71 -17.29
CA TYR A 46 15.74 7.30 -18.22
C TYR A 46 17.18 7.05 -17.80
N LEU A 47 17.51 7.27 -16.51
CA LEU A 47 18.86 7.06 -15.98
C LEU A 47 19.11 5.62 -15.52
N ARG A 48 18.18 4.70 -15.79
CA ARG A 48 18.23 3.29 -15.38
C ARG A 48 19.51 2.57 -15.78
N LYS A 49 20.09 2.90 -16.93
CA LYS A 49 21.29 2.23 -17.47
C LYS A 49 22.60 2.83 -16.96
N ILE A 50 22.56 3.98 -16.29
CA ILE A 50 23.76 4.64 -15.81
C ILE A 50 24.28 3.90 -14.57
N SER A 51 25.46 3.31 -14.73
CA SER A 51 26.21 2.71 -13.63
C SER A 51 27.22 3.73 -13.10
N VAL A 52 27.10 4.09 -11.83
CA VAL A 52 28.09 4.89 -11.12
C VAL A 52 28.87 3.93 -10.23
N ILE A 53 30.20 3.87 -10.39
CA ILE A 53 31.10 2.99 -9.62
C ILE A 53 30.68 1.50 -9.76
N GLY A 54 30.28 1.09 -10.98
CA GLY A 54 29.85 -0.29 -11.26
C GLY A 54 28.46 -0.67 -10.71
N HIS A 55 27.80 0.19 -9.94
CA HIS A 55 26.47 -0.05 -9.39
C HIS A 55 25.40 0.77 -10.12
N ARG A 56 24.22 0.17 -10.35
CA ARG A 56 23.05 0.84 -10.93
C ARG A 56 22.30 1.66 -9.88
N ILE A 57 22.96 2.70 -9.36
CA ILE A 57 22.49 3.51 -8.22
C ILE A 57 21.10 4.09 -8.49
N PHE A 58 20.88 4.70 -9.65
CA PHE A 58 19.60 5.34 -10.00
C PHE A 58 18.41 4.36 -10.06
N LEU A 59 18.65 3.10 -10.39
CA LEU A 59 17.59 2.09 -10.47
C LEU A 59 17.19 1.57 -9.08
N ILE A 60 18.15 1.41 -8.17
CA ILE A 60 17.91 0.86 -6.82
C ILE A 60 17.44 1.96 -5.87
N TYR A 61 18.04 3.15 -5.97
CA TYR A 61 17.85 4.26 -5.05
C TYR A 61 17.04 5.42 -5.66
N ALA A 62 16.26 5.19 -6.72
CA ALA A 62 15.44 6.21 -7.39
C ALA A 62 14.59 7.02 -6.40
N VAL A 63 13.87 6.33 -5.53
CA VAL A 63 12.95 6.91 -4.54
C VAL A 63 13.70 7.74 -3.47
N PRO A 64 14.66 7.18 -2.71
CA PRO A 64 15.36 7.96 -1.68
C PRO A 64 16.21 9.09 -2.28
N LEU A 65 16.83 8.88 -3.45
CA LEU A 65 17.60 9.94 -4.13
C LEU A 65 16.69 11.07 -4.63
N GLY A 66 15.56 10.73 -5.24
CA GLY A 66 14.56 11.71 -5.68
C GLY A 66 14.05 12.53 -4.50
N LEU A 67 13.67 11.86 -3.40
CA LEU A 67 13.23 12.51 -2.17
C LEU A 67 14.31 13.41 -1.56
N ALA A 68 15.57 12.98 -1.51
CA ALA A 68 16.66 13.79 -0.97
C ALA A 68 16.88 15.07 -1.79
N ILE A 69 16.84 14.97 -3.12
CA ILE A 69 17.04 16.11 -4.02
C ILE A 69 15.87 17.09 -3.93
N THR A 70 14.62 16.62 -3.92
CA THR A 70 13.48 17.52 -3.76
C THR A 70 13.37 18.12 -2.40
N TRP A 71 13.74 17.37 -1.35
CA TRP A 71 13.83 17.92 -0.01
C TRP A 71 14.87 19.04 0.07
N ALA A 72 16.06 18.84 -0.51
CA ALA A 72 17.08 19.89 -0.60
C ALA A 72 16.60 21.11 -1.39
N ALA A 73 15.92 20.90 -2.54
CA ALA A 73 15.36 21.98 -3.32
C ALA A 73 14.27 22.75 -2.56
N ALA A 74 13.36 22.06 -1.88
CA ALA A 74 12.32 22.67 -1.06
C ALA A 74 12.91 23.43 0.14
N PHE A 75 13.97 22.91 0.73
CA PHE A 75 14.71 23.59 1.79
C PHE A 75 15.30 24.92 1.28
N LEU A 76 15.99 24.91 0.13
CA LEU A 76 16.52 26.14 -0.48
C LEU A 76 15.42 27.15 -0.83
N LEU A 77 14.27 26.69 -1.35
CA LEU A 77 13.12 27.55 -1.65
C LEU A 77 12.46 28.11 -0.38
N THR A 78 12.51 27.37 0.73
CA THR A 78 12.01 27.85 2.03
C THR A 78 12.94 28.93 2.58
N GLU A 79 14.26 28.71 2.57
CA GLU A 79 15.27 29.66 3.07
C GLU A 79 15.34 30.95 2.25
N THR A 80 15.17 30.86 0.93
CA THR A 80 15.11 32.05 0.04
C THR A 80 13.82 32.86 0.22
N GLY A 81 12.88 32.40 1.05
CA GLY A 81 11.63 33.10 1.33
C GLY A 81 10.60 33.03 0.21
N ALA A 82 10.74 32.11 -0.76
CA ALA A 82 9.80 31.95 -1.87
C ALA A 82 8.37 31.63 -1.41
N TYR A 83 8.23 31.05 -0.20
CA TYR A 83 6.96 30.71 0.44
C TYR A 83 6.63 31.60 1.67
N ASN A 84 7.29 32.76 1.82
CA ASN A 84 6.94 33.77 2.82
C ASN A 84 5.97 34.80 2.22
N TYR A 85 4.70 34.71 2.59
CA TYR A 85 3.70 35.70 2.19
C TYR A 85 3.51 36.74 3.29
N LYS A 86 3.50 38.02 2.92
CA LYS A 86 3.28 39.13 3.87
C LYS A 86 1.91 38.94 4.54
N GLU A 87 1.86 39.18 5.85
CA GLU A 87 0.65 39.08 6.69
C GLU A 87 0.06 37.66 6.83
N CYS A 88 0.84 36.62 6.51
CA CYS A 88 0.48 35.21 6.75
C CYS A 88 1.38 34.54 7.77
N ASP A 89 0.77 33.86 8.75
CA ASP A 89 1.46 32.97 9.68
C ASP A 89 1.05 31.53 9.42
N VAL A 90 2.04 30.62 9.40
CA VAL A 90 1.86 29.17 9.20
C VAL A 90 1.10 28.54 10.37
N ASN A 91 1.18 29.14 11.56
CA ASN A 91 0.59 28.61 12.78
C ASN A 91 -0.90 28.93 12.94
N VAL A 92 -1.46 29.85 12.13
CA VAL A 92 -2.86 30.27 12.24
C VAL A 92 -3.74 29.45 11.29
N PRO A 93 -4.83 28.81 11.79
CA PRO A 93 -5.70 28.00 10.95
C PRO A 93 -6.51 28.88 9.97
N VAL A 94 -6.79 28.33 8.79
CA VAL A 94 -7.62 28.99 7.76
C VAL A 94 -8.97 29.35 8.36
N SER A 95 -9.20 30.65 8.57
CA SER A 95 -10.43 31.18 9.17
C SER A 95 -10.89 32.43 8.41
N ASN A 96 -12.15 32.81 8.61
CA ASN A 96 -12.73 34.01 7.99
C ASN A 96 -12.07 35.31 8.51
N ILE A 97 -11.29 35.22 9.58
CA ILE A 97 -10.57 36.33 10.23
C ILE A 97 -9.30 36.70 9.43
N ILE A 98 -8.84 35.82 8.54
CA ILE A 98 -7.63 36.02 7.74
C ILE A 98 -7.97 36.72 6.42
N SER A 99 -7.10 37.64 5.98
CA SER A 99 -7.17 38.31 4.67
C SER A 99 -7.38 37.31 3.52
N GLU A 100 -8.21 37.68 2.54
CA GLU A 100 -8.50 36.83 1.37
C GLU A 100 -7.23 36.42 0.62
N HIS A 101 -6.24 37.33 0.55
CA HIS A 101 -4.93 37.06 -0.02
C HIS A 101 -4.23 35.90 0.69
N CYS A 102 -4.27 35.90 2.03
CA CYS A 102 -3.60 34.91 2.83
C CYS A 102 -4.34 33.57 2.80
N ARG A 103 -5.68 33.59 2.81
CA ARG A 103 -6.52 32.39 2.66
C ARG A 103 -6.16 31.54 1.44
N LYS A 104 -5.78 32.18 0.33
CA LYS A 104 -5.37 31.50 -0.92
C LYS A 104 -3.97 30.85 -0.83
N HIS A 105 -3.06 31.37 -0.01
CA HIS A 105 -1.66 30.97 0.02
C HIS A 105 -1.27 30.12 1.24
N VAL A 106 -2.08 30.10 2.30
CA VAL A 106 -1.80 29.34 3.54
C VAL A 106 -1.63 27.84 3.30
N SER A 107 -2.45 27.23 2.43
CA SER A 107 -2.31 25.81 2.07
C SER A 107 -0.93 25.52 1.48
N ARG A 108 -0.53 26.33 0.50
CA ARG A 108 0.78 26.28 -0.15
C ARG A 108 1.92 26.48 0.85
N MET A 109 1.81 27.44 1.76
CA MET A 109 2.81 27.63 2.82
C MET A 109 2.96 26.39 3.70
N LYS A 110 1.84 25.79 4.14
CA LYS A 110 1.87 24.64 5.04
C LYS A 110 2.43 23.39 4.37
N GLN A 111 2.17 23.22 3.08
CA GLN A 111 2.46 21.98 2.35
C GLN A 111 3.74 22.01 1.52
N CYS A 112 4.21 23.19 1.07
CA CYS A 112 5.48 23.32 0.35
C CYS A 112 6.70 23.49 1.27
N ARG A 113 6.51 24.07 2.46
CA ARG A 113 7.62 24.41 3.36
C ARG A 113 8.11 23.20 4.15
N VAL A 114 9.41 23.16 4.36
CA VAL A 114 10.09 22.10 5.13
C VAL A 114 10.13 22.41 6.64
N ASP A 115 10.04 23.69 7.02
CA ASP A 115 10.09 24.16 8.41
C ASP A 115 8.71 24.20 9.11
N SER A 116 7.67 23.71 8.45
CA SER A 116 6.28 23.74 8.95
C SER A 116 6.04 22.81 10.14
N SER A 117 6.95 21.88 10.42
CA SER A 117 6.81 20.89 11.49
C SER A 117 7.83 21.11 12.61
N HIS A 118 7.36 21.06 13.86
CA HIS A 118 8.23 21.06 15.04
C HIS A 118 8.70 19.66 15.46
N ALA A 119 8.31 18.62 14.71
CA ALA A 119 8.50 17.22 15.06
C ALA A 119 9.97 16.82 15.29
N LEU A 120 10.90 17.36 14.50
CA LEU A 120 12.32 17.08 14.67
C LEU A 120 12.90 17.72 15.94
N LYS A 121 12.40 18.90 16.33
CA LYS A 121 12.84 19.58 17.57
C LYS A 121 12.23 18.91 18.80
N SER A 122 10.95 18.58 18.78
CA SER A 122 10.21 18.01 19.92
C SER A 122 10.44 16.51 20.15
N SER A 123 10.94 15.78 19.15
CA SER A 123 11.19 14.34 19.28
C SER A 123 12.34 14.05 20.26
N PRO A 124 12.20 13.05 21.15
CA PRO A 124 13.29 12.61 22.01
C PRO A 124 14.37 11.89 21.20
N TRP A 125 15.59 11.83 21.73
CA TRP A 125 16.68 11.06 21.12
C TRP A 125 16.41 9.56 21.13
N PHE A 126 15.93 9.04 22.26
CA PHE A 126 15.57 7.63 22.42
C PHE A 126 14.11 7.52 22.82
N ARG A 127 13.38 6.62 22.16
CA ARG A 127 12.00 6.27 22.49
C ARG A 127 11.82 4.78 22.32
N PHE A 128 11.54 4.08 23.41
CA PHE A 128 11.14 2.69 23.35
C PHE A 128 9.60 2.61 23.20
N PRO A 129 9.06 1.99 22.15
CA PRO A 129 7.63 1.80 22.01
C PRO A 129 7.18 0.62 22.88
N TYR A 130 6.28 0.88 23.84
CA TYR A 130 5.72 -0.16 24.71
C TYR A 130 4.38 -0.68 24.15
N PRO A 131 4.04 -1.97 24.37
CA PRO A 131 2.72 -2.47 24.03
C PRO A 131 1.65 -1.67 24.79
N LEU A 132 0.50 -1.46 24.15
CA LEU A 132 -0.67 -0.78 24.71
C LEU A 132 -0.41 0.67 25.14
N GLN A 133 0.66 1.31 24.67
CA GLN A 133 0.98 2.72 24.97
C GLN A 133 -0.13 3.70 24.53
N TRP A 134 -0.99 3.29 23.59
CA TRP A 134 -2.09 4.09 23.04
C TRP A 134 -3.47 3.71 23.62
N GLY A 135 -3.50 2.83 24.63
CA GLY A 135 -4.72 2.34 25.27
C GLY A 135 -4.99 0.85 25.03
N THR A 136 -5.99 0.33 25.74
CA THR A 136 -6.44 -1.06 25.61
C THR A 136 -7.30 -1.26 24.36
N PRO A 137 -7.24 -2.42 23.68
CA PRO A 137 -8.05 -2.67 22.49
C PRO A 137 -9.55 -2.63 22.82
N VAL A 138 -10.30 -1.80 22.09
CA VAL A 138 -11.77 -1.71 22.19
C VAL A 138 -12.39 -2.52 21.06
N PHE A 139 -13.25 -3.49 21.40
CA PHE A 139 -13.87 -4.36 20.42
C PHE A 139 -15.19 -3.78 19.90
N HIS A 140 -15.22 -3.46 18.60
CA HIS A 140 -16.44 -3.12 17.87
C HIS A 140 -16.75 -4.18 16.84
N TRP A 141 -17.79 -4.98 17.07
CA TRP A 141 -18.11 -6.13 16.20
C TRP A 141 -18.31 -5.75 14.73
N LYS A 142 -18.90 -4.57 14.45
CA LYS A 142 -19.14 -4.07 13.08
C LYS A 142 -17.82 -3.88 12.33
N MET A 143 -16.84 -3.26 12.98
CA MET A 143 -15.49 -3.06 12.46
C MET A 143 -14.74 -4.38 12.34
N ALA A 144 -14.89 -5.26 13.32
CA ALA A 144 -14.26 -6.58 13.30
C ALA A 144 -14.67 -7.37 12.05
N VAL A 145 -15.96 -7.40 11.72
CA VAL A 145 -16.46 -8.08 10.52
C VAL A 145 -15.88 -7.47 9.24
N VAL A 146 -15.87 -6.14 9.12
CA VAL A 146 -15.28 -5.44 7.96
C VAL A 146 -13.80 -5.80 7.83
N MET A 147 -13.04 -5.70 8.92
CA MET A 147 -11.61 -5.98 8.92
C MET A 147 -11.29 -7.45 8.66
N CYS A 148 -12.14 -8.39 9.08
CA CYS A 148 -11.99 -9.81 8.72
C CYS A 148 -12.11 -10.00 7.20
N VAL A 149 -13.09 -9.39 6.55
CA VAL A 149 -13.26 -9.47 5.09
C VAL A 149 -12.07 -8.82 4.38
N VAL A 150 -11.66 -7.63 4.81
CA VAL A 150 -10.50 -6.94 4.23
C VAL A 150 -9.21 -7.75 4.41
N SER A 151 -9.02 -8.40 5.56
CA SER A 151 -7.84 -9.23 5.82
C SER A 151 -7.79 -10.48 4.92
N VAL A 152 -8.95 -11.10 4.65
CA VAL A 152 -9.03 -12.22 3.70
C VAL A 152 -8.64 -11.75 2.30
N ILE A 153 -9.11 -10.58 1.88
CA ILE A 153 -8.78 -10.04 0.55
C ILE A 153 -7.31 -9.60 0.47
N ALA A 154 -6.77 -9.01 1.54
CA ALA A 154 -5.35 -8.68 1.62
C ALA A 154 -4.47 -9.93 1.49
N SER A 155 -4.90 -11.07 2.06
CA SER A 155 -4.17 -12.33 1.89
C SER A 155 -4.07 -12.80 0.43
N VAL A 156 -5.01 -12.41 -0.44
CA VAL A 156 -4.97 -12.72 -1.88
C VAL A 156 -3.83 -11.96 -2.57
N ASP A 157 -3.61 -10.71 -2.18
CA ASP A 157 -2.46 -9.92 -2.64
C ASP A 157 -1.14 -10.56 -2.16
N SER A 158 -1.08 -10.99 -0.90
CA SER A 158 0.08 -11.69 -0.35
C SER A 158 0.41 -12.99 -1.10
N VAL A 159 -0.61 -13.79 -1.45
CA VAL A 159 -0.43 -15.02 -2.26
C VAL A 159 0.20 -14.70 -3.62
N GLY A 160 -0.28 -13.66 -4.30
CA GLY A 160 0.30 -13.19 -5.56
C GLY A 160 1.76 -12.77 -5.41
N SER A 161 2.06 -12.05 -4.32
CA SER A 161 3.41 -11.58 -3.99
C SER A 161 4.39 -12.71 -3.68
N TYR A 162 3.96 -13.77 -2.98
CA TYR A 162 4.79 -14.94 -2.71
C TYR A 162 5.18 -15.67 -4.00
N HIS A 163 4.21 -15.86 -4.91
CA HIS A 163 4.45 -16.55 -6.17
C HIS A 163 5.33 -15.71 -7.11
N ALA A 164 5.09 -14.40 -7.18
CA ALA A 164 5.96 -13.49 -7.93
C ALA A 164 7.39 -13.50 -7.39
N SER A 165 7.56 -13.47 -6.06
CA SER A 165 8.86 -13.53 -5.41
C SER A 165 9.59 -14.84 -5.67
N SER A 166 8.89 -15.99 -5.61
CA SER A 166 9.51 -17.30 -5.83
C SER A 166 10.07 -17.42 -7.24
N LEU A 167 9.33 -16.92 -8.23
CA LEU A 167 9.75 -16.91 -9.63
C LEU A 167 10.95 -15.99 -9.89
N LEU A 168 10.97 -14.81 -9.26
CA LEU A 168 12.08 -13.85 -9.41
C LEU A 168 13.40 -14.35 -8.81
N VAL A 169 13.32 -15.14 -7.74
CA VAL A 169 14.48 -15.77 -7.09
C VAL A 169 14.85 -17.10 -7.77
N ALA A 170 14.13 -17.51 -8.82
CA ALA A 170 14.28 -18.81 -9.48
C ALA A 170 14.16 -19.99 -8.50
N SER A 171 13.33 -19.83 -7.48
CA SER A 171 12.98 -20.87 -6.51
C SER A 171 11.72 -21.61 -6.96
N ARG A 172 11.48 -22.80 -6.42
CA ARG A 172 10.28 -23.59 -6.72
C ARG A 172 9.01 -22.85 -6.24
N PRO A 173 7.85 -23.08 -6.89
CA PRO A 173 6.60 -22.44 -6.48
C PRO A 173 6.25 -22.81 -5.02
N PRO A 174 5.73 -21.85 -4.24
CA PRO A 174 5.43 -22.07 -2.83
C PRO A 174 4.32 -23.12 -2.70
N THR A 175 4.55 -24.15 -1.88
CA THR A 175 3.54 -25.16 -1.59
C THR A 175 2.40 -24.58 -0.74
N PRO A 176 1.19 -25.17 -0.76
CA PRO A 176 0.08 -24.68 0.05
C PRO A 176 0.39 -24.57 1.55
N GLY A 177 1.23 -25.46 2.07
CA GLY A 177 1.71 -25.40 3.46
C GLY A 177 2.60 -24.19 3.75
N VAL A 178 3.48 -23.81 2.82
CA VAL A 178 4.31 -22.59 2.93
C VAL A 178 3.42 -21.34 2.92
N VAL A 179 2.47 -21.27 1.99
CA VAL A 179 1.54 -20.14 1.87
C VAL A 179 0.70 -19.99 3.14
N SER A 180 0.14 -21.09 3.66
CA SER A 180 -0.65 -21.08 4.90
C SER A 180 0.16 -20.59 6.11
N ARG A 181 1.44 -20.99 6.20
CA ARG A 181 2.36 -20.51 7.24
C ARG A 181 2.63 -19.02 7.15
N ALA A 182 2.87 -18.53 5.93
CA ALA A 182 3.19 -17.13 5.70
C ALA A 182 1.99 -16.23 6.03
N ILE A 183 0.78 -16.60 5.58
CA ILE A 183 -0.47 -15.88 5.94
C ILE A 183 -0.72 -15.94 7.47
N GLY A 184 -0.47 -17.08 8.11
CA GLY A 184 -0.58 -17.21 9.57
C GLY A 184 0.37 -16.26 10.31
N LEU A 185 1.60 -16.10 9.81
CA LEU A 185 2.57 -15.16 10.36
C LEU A 185 2.15 -13.70 10.12
N GLU A 186 1.59 -13.36 8.96
CA GLU A 186 1.03 -12.02 8.69
C GLU A 186 -0.09 -11.66 9.68
N GLY A 187 -0.98 -12.61 9.98
CA GLY A 187 -2.01 -12.44 10.99
C GLY A 187 -1.43 -12.18 12.38
N LEU A 188 -0.42 -12.95 12.79
CA LEU A 188 0.29 -12.74 14.06
C LEU A 188 0.97 -11.37 14.12
N CYS A 189 1.68 -10.98 13.05
CA CYS A 189 2.31 -9.67 12.92
C CYS A 189 1.28 -8.55 13.01
N SER A 190 0.09 -8.72 12.42
CA SER A 190 -1.01 -7.74 12.51
C SER A 190 -1.55 -7.60 13.93
N VAL A 191 -1.64 -8.68 14.70
CA VAL A 191 -2.01 -8.63 16.13
C VAL A 191 -0.94 -7.87 16.92
N LEU A 192 0.34 -8.17 16.70
CA LEU A 192 1.45 -7.46 17.36
C LEU A 192 1.48 -5.97 16.99
N ALA A 193 1.23 -5.64 15.72
CA ALA A 193 1.14 -4.27 15.23
C ALA A 193 -0.01 -3.50 15.91
N GLY A 194 -1.18 -4.15 16.06
CA GLY A 194 -2.31 -3.62 16.82
C GLY A 194 -1.97 -3.35 18.30
N LEU A 195 -1.24 -4.26 18.95
CA LEU A 195 -0.80 -4.08 20.35
C LEU A 195 0.18 -2.92 20.52
N TRP A 196 1.10 -2.72 19.57
CA TRP A 196 2.02 -1.57 19.58
C TRP A 196 1.37 -0.26 19.10
N GLY A 197 0.14 -0.34 18.61
CA GLY A 197 -0.71 0.77 18.15
C GLY A 197 -0.21 1.41 16.87
N THR A 198 0.25 0.60 15.91
CA THR A 198 0.51 1.07 14.53
C THR A 198 -0.78 1.54 13.84
N GLY A 199 -1.94 1.06 14.29
CA GLY A 199 -3.25 1.38 13.72
C GLY A 199 -3.52 0.73 12.36
N THR A 200 -2.60 -0.09 11.86
CA THR A 200 -2.64 -0.75 10.55
C THR A 200 -2.25 -2.23 10.66
N GLY A 201 -2.79 -3.05 9.75
CA GLY A 201 -2.41 -4.46 9.62
C GLY A 201 -1.07 -4.63 8.90
N SER A 202 -0.44 -5.79 9.11
CA SER A 202 0.78 -6.20 8.40
C SER A 202 0.40 -7.00 7.16
N THR A 203 1.07 -6.73 6.04
CA THR A 203 0.92 -7.46 4.78
C THR A 203 2.27 -7.55 4.06
N THR A 204 2.39 -8.38 3.03
CA THR A 204 3.58 -8.35 2.17
C THR A 204 3.66 -7.05 1.35
N LEU A 205 4.85 -6.45 1.31
CA LEU A 205 5.14 -5.30 0.46
C LEU A 205 5.51 -5.77 -0.94
N THR A 206 4.62 -5.51 -1.91
CA THR A 206 4.84 -5.78 -3.33
C THR A 206 6.04 -5.01 -3.89
N GLU A 207 6.37 -3.86 -3.31
CA GLU A 207 7.50 -3.03 -3.70
C GLU A 207 8.83 -3.72 -3.40
N ASN A 208 8.90 -4.51 -2.32
CA ASN A 208 10.07 -5.33 -2.03
C ASN A 208 10.26 -6.43 -3.08
N VAL A 209 9.16 -6.98 -3.62
CA VAL A 209 9.21 -7.94 -4.73
C VAL A 209 9.83 -7.30 -5.98
N HIS A 210 9.47 -6.04 -6.26
CA HIS A 210 10.09 -5.27 -7.33
C HIS A 210 11.60 -5.03 -7.08
N THR A 211 11.99 -4.71 -5.85
CA THR A 211 13.41 -4.56 -5.48
C THR A 211 14.20 -5.84 -5.70
N ILE A 212 13.64 -7.01 -5.39
CA ILE A 212 14.27 -8.31 -5.69
C ILE A 212 14.45 -8.49 -7.20
N ALA A 213 13.42 -8.16 -8.00
CA ALA A 213 13.48 -8.26 -9.46
C ALA A 213 14.63 -7.44 -10.07
N VAL A 214 14.88 -6.27 -9.49
CA VAL A 214 15.90 -5.30 -9.91
C VAL A 214 17.29 -5.66 -9.41
N THR A 215 17.44 -5.91 -8.11
CA THR A 215 18.74 -6.16 -7.45
C THR A 215 19.27 -7.55 -7.70
N LYS A 216 18.41 -8.50 -8.11
CA LYS A 216 18.72 -9.93 -8.21
C LYS A 216 19.25 -10.53 -6.90
N MET A 217 18.92 -9.90 -5.76
CA MET A 217 19.28 -10.38 -4.43
C MET A 217 18.12 -11.11 -3.77
N GLY A 218 18.14 -12.45 -3.82
CA GLY A 218 17.19 -13.33 -3.14
C GLY A 218 17.63 -13.79 -1.73
N SER A 219 18.63 -13.14 -1.14
CA SER A 219 19.22 -13.58 0.14
C SER A 219 18.38 -13.14 1.34
N ARG A 220 18.01 -14.08 2.20
CA ARG A 220 17.26 -13.82 3.44
C ARG A 220 18.02 -12.98 4.45
N ARG A 221 19.34 -13.16 4.53
CA ARG A 221 20.21 -12.41 5.45
C ARG A 221 20.12 -10.91 5.20
N ALA A 222 19.97 -10.50 3.94
CA ALA A 222 19.80 -9.09 3.61
C ALA A 222 18.51 -8.52 4.22
N VAL A 223 17.41 -9.28 4.15
CA VAL A 223 16.11 -8.90 4.74
C VAL A 223 16.18 -8.90 6.27
N GLU A 224 16.83 -9.90 6.88
CA GLU A 224 17.02 -9.99 8.33
C GLU A 224 17.84 -8.82 8.88
N ILE A 225 18.96 -8.48 8.23
CA ILE A 225 19.79 -7.33 8.59
C ILE A 225 18.99 -6.03 8.43
N GLY A 226 18.25 -5.88 7.33
CA GLY A 226 17.36 -4.74 7.11
C GLY A 226 16.30 -4.59 8.20
N ALA A 227 15.66 -5.68 8.59
CA ALA A 227 14.70 -5.70 9.69
C ALA A 227 15.34 -5.29 11.03
N GLY A 228 16.54 -5.80 11.33
CA GLY A 228 17.31 -5.39 12.51
C GLY A 228 17.63 -3.89 12.52
N ILE A 229 18.05 -3.34 11.38
CA ILE A 229 18.30 -1.90 11.23
C ILE A 229 17.02 -1.10 11.45
N LEU A 230 15.88 -1.51 10.86
CA LEU A 230 14.60 -0.82 11.04
C LEU A 230 14.14 -0.84 12.51
N ILE A 231 14.34 -1.95 13.22
CA ILE A 231 14.05 -2.04 14.66
C ILE A 231 14.92 -1.05 15.45
N VAL A 232 16.23 -1.00 15.18
CA VAL A 232 17.14 -0.06 15.86
C VAL A 232 16.76 1.39 15.55
N LEU A 233 16.46 1.71 14.28
CA LEU A 233 16.03 3.05 13.88
C LEU A 233 14.71 3.46 14.54
N SER A 234 13.79 2.51 14.78
CA SER A 234 12.54 2.78 15.48
C SER A 234 12.72 3.24 16.93
N LEU A 235 13.84 2.87 17.56
CA LEU A 235 14.20 3.30 18.92
C LEU A 235 14.76 4.73 18.96
N ILE A 236 15.19 5.27 17.82
CA ILE A 236 15.77 6.59 17.71
C ILE A 236 14.66 7.58 17.36
N GLY A 237 14.13 8.27 18.37
CA GLY A 237 12.97 9.17 18.18
C GLY A 237 13.25 10.32 17.19
N LYS A 238 14.50 10.77 17.06
CA LYS A 238 14.90 11.76 16.04
C LYS A 238 14.73 11.27 14.62
N VAL A 239 14.93 9.98 14.35
CA VAL A 239 14.69 9.41 13.01
C VAL A 239 13.20 9.47 12.70
N GLY A 240 12.34 9.11 13.66
CA GLY A 240 10.89 9.29 13.54
C GLY A 240 10.47 10.75 13.35
N GLY A 241 11.09 11.67 14.10
CA GLY A 241 10.88 13.12 13.96
C GLY A 241 11.30 13.67 12.59
N LEU A 242 12.38 13.15 12.03
CA LEU A 242 12.85 13.49 10.67
C LEU A 242 11.85 13.00 9.62
N ILE A 243 11.41 11.74 9.69
CA ILE A 243 10.41 11.20 8.76
C ILE A 243 9.09 11.99 8.88
N ALA A 244 8.65 12.30 10.10
CA ALA A 244 7.46 13.10 10.35
C ALA A 244 7.58 14.56 9.88
N SER A 245 8.81 15.07 9.69
CA SER A 245 9.05 16.42 9.18
C SER A 245 8.98 16.55 7.67
N ILE A 246 8.96 15.43 6.94
CA ILE A 246 8.89 15.43 5.48
C ILE A 246 7.52 15.99 5.05
N PRO A 247 7.49 17.01 4.16
CA PRO A 247 6.24 17.56 3.66
C PRO A 247 5.34 16.49 3.02
N GLN A 248 4.05 16.49 3.38
CA GLN A 248 3.09 15.49 2.91
C GLN A 248 2.97 15.42 1.38
N VAL A 249 3.21 16.54 0.69
CA VAL A 249 3.21 16.63 -0.79
C VAL A 249 4.27 15.71 -1.40
N MET A 250 5.48 15.67 -0.83
CA MET A 250 6.55 14.79 -1.32
C MET A 250 6.19 13.32 -1.13
N VAL A 251 5.57 12.99 0.02
CA VAL A 251 5.09 11.63 0.30
C VAL A 251 3.97 11.24 -0.66
N ALA A 252 2.99 12.10 -0.91
CA ALA A 252 1.94 11.84 -1.89
C ALA A 252 2.48 11.67 -3.32
N ALA A 253 3.45 12.48 -3.72
CA ALA A 253 4.13 12.34 -5.00
C ALA A 253 4.83 10.97 -5.14
N LEU A 254 5.49 10.49 -4.09
CA LEU A 254 6.07 9.14 -4.05
C LEU A 254 5.00 8.05 -4.13
N LEU A 255 3.91 8.21 -3.39
CA LEU A 255 2.81 7.26 -3.38
C LEU A 255 2.12 7.15 -4.75
N CYS A 256 2.01 8.25 -5.52
CA CYS A 256 1.55 8.19 -6.91
C CYS A 256 2.35 7.18 -7.75
N PHE A 257 3.68 7.22 -7.63
CA PHE A 257 4.56 6.28 -8.33
C PHE A 257 4.40 4.85 -7.81
N MET A 258 4.37 4.66 -6.48
CA MET A 258 4.22 3.34 -5.86
C MET A 258 2.89 2.68 -6.23
N TRP A 259 1.78 3.41 -6.18
CA TRP A 259 0.46 2.90 -6.52
C TRP A 259 0.31 2.59 -8.01
N ALA A 260 0.92 3.39 -8.90
CA ALA A 260 0.99 3.08 -10.33
C ALA A 260 1.77 1.78 -10.59
N MET A 261 2.89 1.59 -9.89
CA MET A 261 3.67 0.35 -9.95
C MET A 261 2.90 -0.85 -9.40
N LEU A 262 2.16 -0.68 -8.30
CA LEU A 262 1.27 -1.71 -7.75
C LEU A 262 0.17 -2.10 -8.75
N ALA A 263 -0.43 -1.11 -9.42
CA ALA A 263 -1.42 -1.35 -10.46
C ALA A 263 -0.84 -2.17 -11.63
N ALA A 264 0.35 -1.78 -12.11
CA ALA A 264 1.05 -2.49 -13.17
C ALA A 264 1.47 -3.91 -12.76
N LEU A 265 1.94 -4.11 -11.52
CA LEU A 265 2.30 -5.43 -10.99
C LEU A 265 1.07 -6.34 -10.91
N GLY A 266 -0.06 -5.83 -10.42
CA GLY A 266 -1.32 -6.55 -10.41
C GLY A 266 -1.69 -7.06 -11.80
N LEU A 267 -1.71 -6.18 -12.80
CA LEU A 267 -1.99 -6.55 -14.19
C LEU A 267 -0.96 -7.51 -14.78
N SER A 268 0.30 -7.42 -14.37
CA SER A 268 1.35 -8.32 -14.86
C SER A 268 1.11 -9.79 -14.49
N ASN A 269 0.33 -10.08 -13.45
CA ASN A 269 -0.06 -11.44 -13.09
C ASN A 269 -0.95 -12.10 -14.16
N LEU A 270 -1.60 -11.33 -15.04
CA LEU A 270 -2.36 -11.89 -16.16
C LEU A 270 -1.48 -12.68 -17.14
N ARG A 271 -0.16 -12.52 -17.10
CA ARG A 271 0.78 -13.28 -17.93
C ARG A 271 0.71 -14.81 -17.71
N TYR A 272 0.26 -15.24 -16.53
CA TYR A 272 0.09 -16.66 -16.19
C TYR A 272 -1.28 -17.21 -16.64
N SER A 273 -2.11 -16.37 -17.24
CA SER A 273 -3.42 -16.72 -17.79
C SER A 273 -3.48 -16.40 -19.27
N GLU A 274 -4.51 -16.90 -19.96
CA GLU A 274 -4.75 -16.52 -21.35
C GLU A 274 -5.41 -15.13 -21.41
N ALA A 275 -4.60 -14.08 -21.23
CA ALA A 275 -5.08 -12.70 -21.15
C ALA A 275 -5.78 -12.22 -22.44
N GLY A 276 -5.52 -12.88 -23.58
CA GLY A 276 -6.17 -12.60 -24.86
C GLY A 276 -7.57 -13.20 -25.04
N SER A 277 -8.02 -14.09 -24.14
CA SER A 277 -9.37 -14.67 -24.21
C SER A 277 -10.43 -13.59 -23.94
N SER A 278 -11.47 -13.56 -24.77
CA SER A 278 -12.59 -12.61 -24.64
C SER A 278 -13.23 -12.69 -23.25
N ARG A 279 -13.33 -13.90 -22.68
CA ARG A 279 -13.79 -14.15 -21.31
C ARG A 279 -12.96 -13.36 -20.29
N ASN A 280 -11.65 -13.53 -20.31
CA ASN A 280 -10.77 -12.93 -19.32
C ASN A 280 -10.70 -11.40 -19.44
N ILE A 281 -10.69 -10.88 -20.67
CA ILE A 281 -10.71 -9.44 -20.93
C ILE A 281 -11.97 -8.81 -20.32
N ILE A 282 -13.14 -9.42 -20.53
CA ILE A 282 -14.41 -8.93 -19.98
C ILE A 282 -14.39 -9.01 -18.45
N ILE A 283 -13.95 -10.13 -17.86
CA ILE A 283 -13.89 -10.30 -16.40
C ILE A 283 -13.00 -9.24 -15.76
N VAL A 284 -11.77 -9.07 -16.27
CA VAL A 284 -10.81 -8.11 -15.73
C VAL A 284 -11.31 -6.67 -15.93
N GLY A 285 -11.80 -6.33 -17.12
CA GLY A 285 -12.31 -5.01 -17.46
C GLY A 285 -13.49 -4.58 -16.59
N LEU A 286 -14.50 -5.46 -16.44
CA LEU A 286 -15.65 -5.20 -15.57
C LEU A 286 -15.23 -5.08 -14.10
N SER A 287 -14.36 -5.97 -13.63
CA SER A 287 -13.88 -5.95 -12.24
C SER A 287 -13.17 -4.64 -11.91
N LEU A 288 -12.28 -4.17 -12.78
CA LEU A 288 -11.57 -2.90 -12.60
C LEU A 288 -12.51 -1.70 -12.67
N PHE A 289 -13.40 -1.64 -13.67
CA PHE A 289 -14.32 -0.52 -13.82
C PHE A 289 -15.29 -0.39 -12.64
N PHE A 290 -15.94 -1.49 -12.25
CA PHE A 290 -16.86 -1.48 -11.12
C PHE A 290 -16.15 -1.25 -9.79
N SER A 291 -14.88 -1.69 -9.65
CA SER A 291 -14.09 -1.40 -8.46
C SER A 291 -13.88 0.09 -8.22
N LEU A 292 -13.94 0.94 -9.25
CA LEU A 292 -13.85 2.40 -9.09
C LEU A 292 -15.25 3.04 -9.03
N SER A 293 -16.16 2.59 -9.91
CA SER A 293 -17.49 3.17 -10.07
C SER A 293 -18.41 2.97 -8.86
N ILE A 294 -18.49 1.75 -8.31
CA ILE A 294 -19.40 1.45 -7.19
C ILE A 294 -18.95 2.14 -5.90
N PRO A 295 -17.68 2.06 -5.48
CA PRO A 295 -17.23 2.81 -4.32
C PRO A 295 -17.43 4.31 -4.46
N ALA A 296 -17.17 4.89 -5.63
CA ALA A 296 -17.41 6.32 -5.85
C ALA A 296 -18.88 6.70 -5.59
N TYR A 297 -19.83 5.88 -6.05
CA TYR A 297 -21.26 6.08 -5.75
C TYR A 297 -21.56 5.98 -4.24
N PHE A 298 -21.07 4.94 -3.57
CA PHE A 298 -21.31 4.74 -2.13
C PHE A 298 -20.68 5.85 -1.27
N GLN A 299 -19.46 6.26 -1.63
CA GLN A 299 -18.69 7.29 -0.95
C GLN A 299 -19.33 8.68 -1.11
N GLN A 300 -19.97 8.97 -2.24
CA GLN A 300 -20.64 10.25 -2.51
C GLN A 300 -22.11 10.26 -2.08
N TYR A 301 -22.65 9.11 -1.65
CA TYR A 301 -24.07 8.98 -1.36
C TYR A 301 -24.52 9.88 -0.20
N GLY A 302 -25.43 10.80 -0.50
CA GLY A 302 -26.00 11.73 0.48
C GLY A 302 -25.13 12.95 0.79
N ILE A 303 -23.99 13.13 0.11
CA ILE A 303 -23.15 14.32 0.23
C ILE A 303 -23.67 15.38 -0.75
N SER A 304 -24.26 16.46 -0.23
CA SER A 304 -24.55 17.63 -1.05
C SER A 304 -23.24 18.36 -1.37
N PRO A 305 -22.99 18.78 -2.63
CA PRO A 305 -21.81 19.55 -2.97
C PRO A 305 -21.86 20.90 -2.25
N ASN A 306 -21.09 21.04 -1.16
CA ASN A 306 -20.88 22.35 -0.54
C ASN A 306 -19.98 23.18 -1.45
N THR A 307 -20.47 24.33 -1.91
CA THR A 307 -19.79 25.26 -2.83
C THR A 307 -18.49 25.88 -2.28
N ASN A 308 -18.15 25.62 -1.01
CA ASN A 308 -16.98 26.17 -0.31
C ASN A 308 -15.77 25.22 -0.25
N LEU A 309 -15.84 24.04 -0.89
CA LEU A 309 -14.72 23.10 -0.94
C LEU A 309 -13.82 23.39 -2.14
N SER A 310 -12.51 23.50 -1.89
CA SER A 310 -11.49 23.77 -2.93
C SER A 310 -11.28 22.61 -3.90
N VAL A 311 -11.82 21.44 -3.59
CA VAL A 311 -11.71 20.21 -4.38
C VAL A 311 -13.12 19.60 -4.49
N PRO A 312 -13.55 19.16 -5.69
CA PRO A 312 -14.83 18.49 -5.85
C PRO A 312 -14.97 17.26 -4.93
N SER A 313 -16.20 16.97 -4.49
CA SER A 313 -16.51 15.89 -3.54
C SER A 313 -16.03 14.49 -3.98
N TYR A 314 -15.80 14.29 -5.28
CA TYR A 314 -15.30 13.05 -5.85
C TYR A 314 -13.77 12.84 -5.73
N PHE A 315 -13.02 13.84 -5.27
CA PHE A 315 -11.58 13.75 -5.01
C PHE A 315 -11.24 13.87 -3.52
N GLN A 316 -12.24 13.97 -2.64
CA GLN A 316 -12.00 14.16 -1.23
C GLN A 316 -11.65 12.81 -0.56
N PRO A 317 -10.61 12.74 0.29
CA PRO A 317 -10.25 11.52 1.01
C PRO A 317 -11.36 11.11 1.98
N TYR A 318 -11.81 9.86 1.88
CA TYR A 318 -13.05 9.40 2.51
C TYR A 318 -12.88 8.90 3.94
N SER A 319 -13.87 9.18 4.78
CA SER A 319 -14.08 8.52 6.07
C SER A 319 -14.89 7.24 5.89
N VAL A 320 -14.47 6.14 6.52
CA VAL A 320 -15.11 4.81 6.55
C VAL A 320 -16.62 4.96 6.75
N ALA A 321 -17.40 4.77 5.68
CA ALA A 321 -18.73 5.36 5.56
C ALA A 321 -19.78 4.71 6.49
N SER A 322 -20.22 5.47 7.50
CA SER A 322 -21.43 5.20 8.28
C SER A 322 -22.72 5.60 7.52
N HIS A 323 -22.59 6.11 6.29
CA HIS A 323 -23.66 6.53 5.40
C HIS A 323 -23.60 5.72 4.10
N GLY A 324 -24.75 5.50 3.48
CA GLY A 324 -24.80 4.81 2.19
C GLY A 324 -26.24 4.45 1.78
N PRO A 325 -26.40 3.93 0.55
CA PRO A 325 -27.69 3.57 -0.02
C PRO A 325 -28.31 2.36 0.67
N PHE A 326 -27.50 1.47 1.27
CA PHE A 326 -28.02 0.28 1.92
C PHE A 326 -28.67 0.64 3.26
N ARG A 327 -30.00 0.50 3.31
CA ARG A 327 -30.82 0.79 4.49
C ARG A 327 -31.71 -0.41 4.83
N SER A 328 -31.26 -1.21 5.78
CA SER A 328 -32.05 -2.27 6.43
C SER A 328 -32.50 -1.83 7.83
N LYS A 329 -33.42 -2.61 8.42
CA LYS A 329 -33.87 -2.43 9.82
C LYS A 329 -32.72 -2.60 10.84
N TYR A 330 -31.63 -3.27 10.47
CA TYR A 330 -30.48 -3.52 11.34
C TYR A 330 -29.33 -2.57 11.01
N GLY A 331 -29.12 -1.54 11.85
CA GLY A 331 -28.07 -0.54 11.64
C GLY A 331 -26.65 -1.10 11.59
N GLY A 332 -26.39 -2.26 12.22
CA GLY A 332 -25.10 -2.96 12.11
C GLY A 332 -24.81 -3.51 10.72
N VAL A 333 -25.80 -4.13 10.08
CA VAL A 333 -25.66 -4.66 8.71
C VAL A 333 -25.47 -3.50 7.73
N ASN A 334 -26.16 -2.38 7.95
CA ASN A 334 -25.98 -1.18 7.13
C ASN A 334 -24.54 -0.68 7.18
N TYR A 335 -23.94 -0.64 8.37
CA TYR A 335 -22.54 -0.25 8.52
C TYR A 335 -21.61 -1.17 7.71
N VAL A 336 -21.75 -2.48 7.90
CA VAL A 336 -20.88 -3.48 7.24
C VAL A 336 -21.01 -3.40 5.73
N MET A 337 -22.25 -3.42 5.20
CA MET A 337 -22.48 -3.42 3.75
C MET A 337 -22.03 -2.12 3.08
N ASN A 338 -22.39 -0.97 3.66
CA ASN A 338 -21.96 0.32 3.10
C ASN A 338 -20.44 0.47 3.15
N THR A 339 -19.80 0.01 4.24
CA THR A 339 -18.33 0.05 4.34
C THR A 339 -17.68 -0.87 3.31
N LEU A 340 -18.12 -2.12 3.18
CA LEU A 340 -17.53 -3.06 2.23
C LEU A 340 -17.67 -2.60 0.77
N LEU A 341 -18.84 -2.06 0.40
CA LEU A 341 -19.09 -1.56 -0.96
C LEU A 341 -18.41 -0.21 -1.23
N SER A 342 -17.99 0.51 -0.18
CA SER A 342 -17.13 1.70 -0.31
C SER A 342 -15.64 1.38 -0.51
N LEU A 343 -15.24 0.10 -0.42
CA LEU A 343 -13.85 -0.34 -0.58
C LEU A 343 -13.62 -0.89 -1.98
N HIS A 344 -12.75 -0.23 -2.74
CA HIS A 344 -12.37 -0.60 -4.11
C HIS A 344 -11.88 -2.04 -4.24
N VAL A 345 -10.99 -2.47 -3.34
CA VAL A 345 -10.43 -3.83 -3.37
C VAL A 345 -11.50 -4.91 -3.13
N VAL A 346 -12.49 -4.62 -2.28
CA VAL A 346 -13.58 -5.56 -1.98
C VAL A 346 -14.46 -5.74 -3.21
N VAL A 347 -14.82 -4.64 -3.86
CA VAL A 347 -15.63 -4.69 -5.08
C VAL A 347 -14.87 -5.39 -6.21
N ALA A 348 -13.59 -5.08 -6.42
CA ALA A 348 -12.76 -5.75 -7.42
C ALA A 348 -12.72 -7.28 -7.21
N PHE A 349 -12.45 -7.70 -5.97
CA PHE A 349 -12.39 -9.11 -5.61
C PHE A 349 -13.73 -9.81 -5.81
N LEU A 350 -14.84 -9.20 -5.36
CA LEU A 350 -16.18 -9.78 -5.50
C LEU A 350 -16.55 -9.98 -6.97
N PHE A 351 -16.37 -8.97 -7.82
CA PHE A 351 -16.69 -9.09 -9.24
C PHE A 351 -15.80 -10.13 -9.93
N ALA A 352 -14.50 -10.11 -9.65
CA ALA A 352 -13.57 -11.05 -10.28
C ALA A 352 -13.87 -12.50 -9.87
N VAL A 353 -14.14 -12.77 -8.59
CA VAL A 353 -14.50 -14.11 -8.10
C VAL A 353 -15.84 -14.55 -8.66
N VAL A 354 -16.88 -13.70 -8.59
CA VAL A 354 -18.21 -14.08 -9.07
C VAL A 354 -18.16 -14.40 -10.56
N LEU A 355 -17.59 -13.52 -11.38
CA LEU A 355 -17.53 -13.71 -12.82
C LEU A 355 -16.63 -14.88 -13.23
N ASP A 356 -15.49 -15.11 -12.57
CA ASP A 356 -14.65 -16.28 -12.89
C ASP A 356 -15.37 -17.61 -12.59
N ASN A 357 -16.22 -17.65 -11.56
CA ASN A 357 -16.94 -18.88 -11.19
C ASN A 357 -18.23 -19.09 -12.00
N THR A 358 -18.93 -18.03 -12.40
CA THR A 358 -20.19 -18.16 -13.17
C THR A 358 -19.95 -18.31 -14.66
N VAL A 359 -18.90 -17.71 -15.22
CA VAL A 359 -18.61 -17.78 -16.65
C VAL A 359 -17.81 -19.05 -16.97
N PRO A 360 -18.30 -19.94 -17.86
CA PRO A 360 -17.60 -21.15 -18.25
C PRO A 360 -16.27 -20.80 -18.91
N GLY A 361 -15.21 -21.56 -18.59
CA GLY A 361 -13.88 -21.33 -19.13
C GLY A 361 -12.92 -22.47 -18.80
N SER A 362 -11.87 -22.62 -19.61
CA SER A 362 -10.91 -23.72 -19.49
C SER A 362 -9.92 -23.50 -18.34
N ARG A 363 -9.18 -24.56 -17.96
CA ARG A 363 -8.13 -24.44 -16.92
C ARG A 363 -6.93 -23.61 -17.40
N GLN A 364 -6.65 -23.65 -18.71
CA GLN A 364 -5.63 -22.86 -19.38
C GLN A 364 -5.99 -21.38 -19.37
N GLU A 365 -7.24 -21.05 -19.72
CA GLU A 365 -7.73 -19.66 -19.69
C GLU A 365 -7.59 -19.06 -18.30
N ARG A 366 -7.90 -19.84 -17.27
CA ARG A 366 -7.79 -19.39 -15.87
C ARG A 366 -6.35 -19.34 -15.34
N GLY A 367 -5.37 -19.92 -16.01
CA GLY A 367 -3.99 -20.01 -15.51
C GLY A 367 -3.80 -20.95 -14.31
N VAL A 368 -4.69 -21.93 -14.13
CA VAL A 368 -4.69 -22.79 -12.93
C VAL A 368 -3.62 -23.89 -13.00
N TYR A 369 -3.21 -24.29 -14.22
CA TYR A 369 -2.24 -25.36 -14.42
C TYR A 369 -0.86 -25.01 -13.83
N GLU A 370 -0.37 -23.79 -14.08
CA GLU A 370 0.93 -23.29 -13.63
C GLU A 370 1.00 -23.15 -12.10
N TRP A 371 -0.14 -22.90 -11.45
CA TRP A 371 -0.27 -22.87 -9.99
C TRP A 371 -0.46 -24.27 -9.36
N SER A 372 -0.75 -25.29 -10.16
CA SER A 372 -1.07 -26.66 -9.68
C SER A 372 0.09 -27.66 -9.69
N GLU A 373 1.20 -27.39 -10.39
CA GLU A 373 2.40 -28.27 -10.42
C GLU A 373 3.22 -28.32 -9.10
N THR A 374 2.59 -28.02 -7.97
CA THR A 374 3.23 -28.01 -6.64
C THR A 374 3.39 -29.40 -6.04
N GLU A 375 2.73 -30.44 -6.57
CA GLU A 375 2.78 -31.80 -6.02
C GLU A 375 4.13 -32.50 -6.22
N ALA A 376 4.87 -32.19 -7.29
CA ALA A 376 6.23 -32.69 -7.50
C ALA A 376 7.24 -32.12 -6.47
N ALA A 377 6.99 -30.92 -5.95
CA ALA A 377 7.83 -30.25 -4.95
C ALA A 377 7.65 -30.79 -3.52
N ARG A 378 6.62 -31.60 -3.25
CA ARG A 378 6.33 -32.10 -1.88
C ARG A 378 7.25 -33.24 -1.43
N ARG A 379 7.99 -33.86 -2.35
CA ARG A 379 8.77 -35.09 -2.10
C ARG A 379 10.28 -34.88 -1.92
N GLU A 380 10.78 -33.66 -2.03
CA GLU A 380 12.22 -33.39 -1.88
C GLU A 380 12.57 -32.72 -0.53
N PRO A 381 13.44 -33.34 0.30
CA PRO A 381 13.82 -32.79 1.60
C PRO A 381 14.63 -31.49 1.51
N ALA A 382 15.24 -31.18 0.35
CA ALA A 382 15.93 -29.93 0.11
C ALA A 382 14.99 -28.71 0.16
N ILE A 383 13.74 -28.87 -0.29
CA ILE A 383 12.72 -27.80 -0.32
C ILE A 383 12.21 -27.50 1.10
N ALA A 384 12.05 -28.53 1.92
CA ALA A 384 11.64 -28.37 3.31
C ALA A 384 12.63 -27.46 4.05
N LYS A 385 13.94 -27.71 3.88
CA LYS A 385 15.03 -26.94 4.50
C LYS A 385 15.02 -25.47 4.07
N ASP A 386 14.74 -25.20 2.80
CA ASP A 386 14.60 -23.82 2.33
C ASP A 386 13.41 -23.17 3.03
N TYR A 387 12.25 -23.77 3.20
CA TYR A 387 11.11 -23.11 3.86
C TYR A 387 10.96 -23.41 5.36
N GLU A 388 12.06 -23.73 6.07
CA GLU A 388 12.05 -23.88 7.53
C GLU A 388 11.92 -22.53 8.25
N LEU A 389 11.25 -22.54 9.41
CA LEU A 389 11.17 -21.38 10.29
C LEU A 389 12.55 -21.06 10.88
N PRO A 390 12.91 -19.76 11.00
CA PRO A 390 14.18 -19.36 11.59
C PRO A 390 14.32 -19.85 13.03
N PHE A 391 15.56 -20.06 13.48
CA PHE A 391 15.91 -20.49 14.84
C PHE A 391 15.30 -21.84 15.29
N ARG A 392 14.89 -22.72 14.35
CA ARG A 392 14.25 -24.02 14.63
C ARG A 392 12.95 -23.92 15.44
N VAL A 393 12.30 -22.74 15.40
CA VAL A 393 11.01 -22.47 16.07
C VAL A 393 9.92 -23.45 15.63
N GLY A 394 10.04 -24.04 14.44
CA GLY A 394 9.15 -25.11 13.95
C GLY A 394 9.09 -26.36 14.85
N ARG A 395 10.06 -26.61 15.73
CA ARG A 395 9.96 -27.69 16.74
C ARG A 395 8.93 -27.40 17.83
N VAL A 396 8.74 -26.13 18.20
CA VAL A 396 7.78 -25.70 19.24
C VAL A 396 6.36 -25.68 18.70
N PHE A 397 6.18 -25.31 17.43
CA PHE A 397 4.87 -25.20 16.77
C PHE A 397 4.47 -26.44 15.96
N ARG A 398 5.15 -27.59 16.17
CA ARG A 398 4.83 -28.87 15.50
C ARG A 398 3.38 -29.32 15.68
N TRP A 399 2.73 -28.86 16.75
CA TRP A 399 1.33 -29.17 17.10
C TRP A 399 0.31 -28.32 16.34
N VAL A 400 0.72 -27.20 15.74
CA VAL A 400 -0.17 -26.30 15.01
C VAL A 400 -0.26 -26.79 13.56
N LYS A 401 -1.43 -27.31 13.15
CA LYS A 401 -1.67 -27.81 11.78
C LYS A 401 -1.32 -26.81 10.66
N TRP A 402 -1.38 -25.51 10.95
CA TRP A 402 -1.02 -24.42 10.03
C TRP A 402 0.50 -24.25 9.86
N VAL A 403 1.32 -24.88 10.70
CA VAL A 403 2.79 -24.84 10.67
C VAL A 403 3.39 -26.04 9.91
N GLY A 404 2.53 -26.80 9.22
CA GLY A 404 2.84 -28.07 8.55
C GLY A 404 4.14 -28.10 7.74
N LEU A 405 4.82 -29.25 7.86
CA LEU A 405 5.76 -29.80 6.88
C LEU A 405 4.99 -30.19 5.61
#